data_AF-A0A935Q5F3-F1
#
_entry.id   AF-A0A935Q5F3-F1
#
_cell.length_a   1.000
_cell.length_b   1.000
_cell.length_c   1.000
_cell.angle_alpha   90.00
_cell.angle_beta   90.00
_cell.angle_gamma   90.00
#
_symmetry.space_group_name_H-M   'P 1'
#
loop_
_entity.id
_entity.type
_entity.pdbx_description
1 polymer ?
#
loop_
_entity_poly.entity_id
_entity_poly.type
_entity_poly.pdbx_seq_one_letter_code
_entity_poly.pdbx_strand_id
1 'polypeptide(L)' 'MPLDRRWDLWDQHFPRRPPRVTPRYLESRLAHRLQEVAYGGLPKAVNEQLADCGERLSKIKVWRGACPTSPG' A
#
# COMPACT_ATOMS: atom_id res chain seq x y z
N MET A 1 4.77 -7.26 18.78
CA MET A 1 3.85 -6.64 19.77
C MET A 1 2.76 -7.64 20.17
N PRO A 2 2.31 -7.66 21.43
CA PRO A 2 1.17 -8.48 21.87
C PRO A 2 -0.10 -8.15 21.07
N LEU A 3 -0.99 -9.13 20.85
CA LEU A 3 -2.19 -8.95 20.02
C LEU A 3 -3.17 -7.93 20.64
N ASP A 4 -3.36 -7.94 21.95
CA ASP A 4 -4.17 -6.96 22.69
C ASP A 4 -3.74 -5.53 22.43
N ARG A 5 -2.42 -5.27 22.49
CA ARG A 5 -1.87 -3.93 22.23
C ARG A 5 -2.13 -3.46 20.79
N ARG A 6 -2.24 -4.39 19.83
CA ARG A 6 -2.58 -4.05 18.44
C ARG A 6 -4.04 -3.62 18.31
N TRP A 7 -4.95 -4.25 19.05
CA TRP A 7 -6.37 -3.86 19.04
C TRP A 7 -6.63 -2.53 19.74
N ASP A 8 -5.93 -2.26 20.84
CA ASP A 8 -5.97 -0.97 21.53
C ASP A 8 -5.55 0.19 20.60
N LEU A 9 -4.45 0.01 19.87
CA LEU A 9 -4.00 0.98 18.86
C LEU A 9 -4.97 1.08 17.67
N TRP A 10 -5.62 -0.04 17.30
CA TRP A 10 -6.59 -0.03 16.20
C TRP A 10 -7.80 0.84 16.51
N ASP A 11 -8.35 0.73 17.72
CA ASP A 11 -9.52 1.48 18.17
C ASP A 11 -9.26 3.00 18.19
N GLN A 12 -8.02 3.40 18.50
CA GLN A 12 -7.59 4.80 18.51
C GLN A 12 -7.50 5.41 17.09
N HIS A 13 -7.12 4.60 16.09
CA HIS A 13 -6.87 5.10 14.73
C HIS A 13 -7.99 4.80 13.73
N PHE A 14 -8.85 3.82 14.00
CA PHE A 14 -9.89 3.36 13.09
C PHE A 14 -11.23 3.15 13.81
N PRO A 15 -12.33 3.72 13.30
CA PRO A 15 -13.65 3.61 13.94
C PRO A 15 -14.32 2.25 13.74
N ARG A 16 -13.79 1.37 12.87
CA ARG A 16 -14.39 0.06 12.56
C ARG A 16 -13.35 -1.04 12.50
N ARG A 17 -13.69 -2.18 13.10
CA ARG A 17 -12.86 -3.40 13.05
C ARG A 17 -13.24 -4.26 11.83
N PRO A 18 -12.26 -4.82 11.10
CA PRO A 18 -12.55 -5.68 9.96
C PRO A 18 -13.02 -7.07 10.44
N PRO A 19 -13.92 -7.74 9.69
CA PRO A 19 -14.51 -9.02 10.11
C PRO A 19 -13.52 -10.20 10.09
N ARG A 20 -12.46 -10.13 9.27
CA ARG A 20 -11.39 -11.12 9.24
C ARG A 20 -10.05 -10.40 9.11
N VAL A 21 -9.16 -10.61 10.08
CA VAL A 21 -7.81 -10.06 10.05
C VAL A 21 -6.81 -11.12 10.45
N THR A 22 -5.68 -11.16 9.75
CA THR A 22 -4.49 -11.87 10.23
C THR A 22 -3.70 -10.95 11.16
N PRO A 23 -2.96 -11.50 12.15
CA PRO A 23 -2.13 -10.69 13.04
C PRO A 23 -1.12 -9.81 12.29
N ARG A 24 -0.60 -10.31 11.17
CA ARG A 24 0.31 -9.59 10.27
C ARG A 24 -0.38 -8.43 9.56
N TYR A 25 -1.62 -8.60 9.11
CA TYR A 25 -2.40 -7.52 8.50
C TYR A 25 -2.63 -6.36 9.47
N LEU A 26 -3.02 -6.69 10.72
CA LEU A 26 -3.17 -5.71 11.80
C LEU A 26 -1.88 -4.92 12.01
N GLU A 27 -0.76 -5.62 12.14
CA GLU A 27 0.55 -5.00 12.35
C GLU A 27 0.95 -4.08 11.19
N SER A 28 0.85 -4.53 9.95
CA SER A 28 1.18 -3.71 8.78
C SER A 28 0.28 -2.47 8.67
N ARG A 29 -1.02 -2.61 8.93
CA ARG A 29 -1.97 -1.49 8.83
C ARG A 29 -1.72 -0.44 9.92
N LEU A 30 -1.44 -0.88 11.15
CA LEU A 30 -1.09 -0.01 12.27
C LEU A 30 0.24 0.71 12.01
N ALA A 31 1.25 -0.01 11.53
CA ALA A 31 2.54 0.58 11.17
C ALA A 31 2.37 1.67 10.12
N HIS A 32 1.63 1.38 9.05
CA HIS A 32 1.32 2.38 8.02
C HIS A 32 0.60 3.59 8.58
N ARG A 33 -0.37 3.39 9.48
CA ARG A 33 -1.11 4.51 10.04
C ARG A 33 -0.27 5.36 10.97
N LEU A 34 0.57 4.74 11.79
CA LEU A 34 1.50 5.45 12.65
C LEU A 34 2.54 6.24 11.83
N GLN A 35 3.03 5.67 10.73
CA GLN A 35 3.91 6.37 9.80
C GLN A 35 3.23 7.60 9.20
N GLU A 36 1.97 7.49 8.77
CA GLU A 36 1.24 8.65 8.24
C GLU A 36 0.96 9.72 9.30
N VAL A 37 0.74 9.34 10.56
CA VAL A 37 0.55 10.30 11.64
C VAL A 37 1.86 11.02 12.00
N ALA A 38 2.98 10.28 12.04
CA ALA A 38 4.27 10.83 12.41
C ALA A 38 4.93 11.66 11.29
N TYR A 39 4.79 11.23 10.04
CA TYR A 39 5.48 11.82 8.89
C TYR A 39 4.56 12.53 7.91
N GLY A 40 3.23 12.45 8.11
CA GLY A 40 2.26 12.88 7.11
C GLY A 40 2.24 11.95 5.88
N GLY A 41 1.62 12.43 4.80
CA GLY A 41 1.83 11.82 3.48
C GLY A 41 3.24 12.10 2.95
N LEU A 42 3.68 11.35 1.95
CA LEU A 42 4.94 11.63 1.26
C LEU A 42 4.93 13.09 0.74
N PRO A 43 5.98 13.89 0.99
CA PRO A 43 6.08 15.24 0.46
C PRO A 43 5.89 15.21 -1.06
N LYS A 44 5.18 16.20 -1.61
CA LYS A 44 4.90 16.26 -3.05
C LYS A 44 6.18 16.10 -3.89
N ALA A 45 7.27 16.74 -3.47
CA ALA A 45 8.58 16.63 -4.11
C ALA A 45 9.18 15.21 -4.09
N VAL A 46 8.85 14.39 -3.08
CA VAL A 46 9.29 12.98 -3.02
C VAL A 46 8.40 12.12 -3.92
N ASN A 47 7.09 12.39 -3.97
CA ASN A 47 6.20 11.74 -4.94
C ASN A 47 6.60 12.06 -6.38
N GLU A 48 6.97 13.31 -6.68
CA GLU A 48 7.44 13.72 -8.02
C GLU A 48 8.76 13.02 -8.39
N GLN A 49 9.70 12.89 -7.44
CA GLN A 49 10.94 12.13 -7.66
C GLN A 49 10.69 10.62 -7.84
N LEU A 50 9.78 10.03 -7.05
CA LEU A 50 9.39 8.63 -7.21
C LEU A 50 8.68 8.39 -8.56
N ALA A 51 7.90 9.36 -9.04
CA ALA A 51 7.28 9.32 -10.36
C ALA A 51 8.32 9.45 -11.49
N ASP A 52 9.28 10.37 -11.39
CA ASP A 52 10.39 10.53 -12.35
C ASP A 52 11.27 9.27 -12.39
N CYS A 53 11.68 8.76 -11.22
CA CYS A 53 12.40 7.50 -11.12
C CYS A 53 11.57 6.34 -11.67
N GLY A 54 10.27 6.30 -11.38
CA GLY A 54 9.35 5.30 -11.91
C GLY A 54 9.27 5.34 -13.43
N GLU A 55 9.16 6.52 -14.04
CA GLU A 55 9.16 6.72 -15.49
C GLU A 55 10.48 6.25 -16.12
N ARG A 56 11.62 6.66 -15.53
CA ARG A 56 12.96 6.34 -16.03
C ARG A 56 13.34 4.88 -15.85
N LEU A 57 12.83 4.21 -14.81
CA LEU A 57 13.17 2.83 -14.46
C LEU A 57 12.09 1.82 -14.86
N SER A 58 10.95 2.27 -15.39
CA SER A 58 9.88 1.40 -15.86
C SER A 58 10.34 0.60 -17.08
N LYS A 59 10.97 -0.55 -16.82
CA LYS A 59 11.07 -1.68 -17.75
C LYS A 59 9.78 -2.52 -17.73
N ILE A 60 8.63 -1.88 -17.53
CA ILE A 60 7.34 -2.56 -17.70
C ILE A 60 7.27 -2.92 -19.17
N LYS A 61 7.68 -4.15 -19.47
CA LYS A 61 7.39 -4.78 -20.74
C LYS A 61 5.88 -4.91 -20.76
N VAL A 62 5.23 -3.94 -21.40
CA VAL A 62 3.84 -4.09 -21.78
C VAL A 62 3.82 -5.33 -22.67
N TRP A 63 3.45 -6.47 -22.09
CA TRP A 63 3.01 -7.59 -22.91
C TRP A 63 1.66 -7.16 -23.47
N ARG A 64 1.69 -6.30 -24.50
CA ARG A 64 0.66 -6.26 -25.52
C ARG A 64 0.78 -7.58 -26.26
N GLY A 65 0.32 -8.64 -25.59
CA GLY A 65 0.09 -9.93 -26.20
C GLY A 65 -0.91 -9.69 -27.32
N ALA A 66 -0.39 -9.58 -28.53
CA ALA A 66 -1.15 -9.76 -29.73
C ALA A 66 -1.79 -11.15 -29.66
N CYS A 67 -3.11 -11.22 -29.74
CA CYS A 67 -3.77 -12.42 -30.27
C CYS A 67 -4.01 -12.16 -31.76
N PRO A 68 -3.15 -12.66 -32.67
CA PRO A 68 -3.57 -12.91 -34.04
C PRO A 68 -4.30 -14.26 -34.06
N THR A 69 -5.61 -14.26 -34.17
CA THR A 69 -6.39 -15.45 -34.57
C THR A 69 -7.56 -14.95 -35.40
N SER A 70 -7.30 -14.68 -36.68
CA SER A 70 -7.56 -15.55 -37.85
C SER A 70 -9.02 -15.41 -38.32
N PRO A 71 -9.25 -15.07 -39.60
CA PRO A 71 -10.60 -14.88 -40.15
C PRO A 71 -11.30 -16.23 -40.32
N GLY A 72 -12.60 -16.25 -40.02
CA GLY A 72 -13.53 -17.29 -40.47
C GLY A 72 -14.20 -16.87 -41.78
#